data_AF-A0A225V7Z1-F1
#
_entry.id   AF-A0A225V7Z1-F1
#
_cell.length_a   1.000
_cell.length_b   1.000
_cell.length_c   1.000
_cell.angle_alpha   90.00
_cell.angle_beta   90.00
_cell.angle_gamma   90.00
#
_symmetry.space_group_name_H-M   'P 1'
#
loop_
_entity.id
_entity.type
_entity.pdbx_description
1 polymer ?
#
loop_
_entity_poly.entity_id
_entity_poly.type
_entity_poly.pdbx_seq_one_letter_code
_entity_poly.pdbx_strand_id
1 'polypeptide(L)'
;MMKYSTKNQKDVENPLALHIGAFEKAQSNADASLNAVQAGRRCMQSMCCSLSNAHEVAAPMASLYLLRSSAFYSSTSFAKLYLYGFVSALFGRDGVNVTLAEDENGANYKPSSSFLDYVFRPMDLDQLSLMEFTSYWKKCRNRTGLNFTIGHQQRATHSLHRREQLTVPCIIGLRLPNIQYSNLPADILSQTRIKLLILFKPFRSRIDFGQMDSNDIF
;
A
#
# COMPACT_ATOMS: atom_id res chain seq x y z
N MET A 1 27.80 9.18 0.37
CA MET A 1 27.74 8.30 1.56
C MET A 1 26.28 8.01 1.89
N MET A 2 25.56 7.26 1.03
CA MET A 2 24.08 7.13 1.09
C MET A 2 23.63 5.67 0.87
N LYS A 3 24.55 4.71 1.08
CA LYS A 3 24.31 3.27 0.87
C LYS A 3 23.62 2.57 2.05
N TYR A 4 23.52 3.25 3.20
CA TYR A 4 22.99 2.65 4.45
C TYR A 4 21.61 3.19 4.84
N SER A 5 21.12 4.27 4.23
CA SER A 5 19.82 4.88 4.53
C SER A 5 18.61 4.14 3.93
N THR A 6 18.84 3.16 3.04
CA THR A 6 17.77 2.45 2.31
C THR A 6 17.81 0.93 2.48
N LYS A 7 18.71 0.41 3.32
CA LYS A 7 18.61 -1.01 3.72
C LYS A 7 17.39 -1.15 4.62
N ASN A 8 16.60 -2.22 4.43
CA ASN A 8 15.69 -2.67 5.47
C ASN A 8 16.52 -2.79 6.75
N GLN A 9 16.33 -1.86 7.69
CA GLN A 9 16.70 -2.08 9.07
C GLN A 9 15.90 -3.31 9.44
N LYS A 10 16.57 -4.46 9.47
CA LYS A 10 15.96 -5.67 10.01
C LYS A 10 15.49 -5.29 11.42
N ASP A 11 14.30 -5.72 11.82
CA ASP A 11 13.80 -5.71 13.20
C ASP A 11 14.70 -6.59 14.11
N VAL A 12 16.00 -6.31 14.16
CA VAL A 12 16.98 -6.91 15.08
C VAL A 12 17.21 -5.93 16.23
N GLU A 13 16.17 -5.23 16.63
CA GLU A 13 16.16 -4.48 17.87
C GLU A 13 15.23 -5.26 18.78
N ASN A 14 15.79 -6.17 19.57
CA ASN A 14 15.06 -6.79 20.67
C ASN A 14 14.69 -5.65 21.64
N PRO A 15 13.42 -5.22 21.71
CA PRO A 15 13.05 -4.04 22.47
C PRO A 15 13.41 -4.19 23.95
N LEU A 16 13.33 -5.44 24.45
CA LEU A 16 13.73 -5.76 25.82
C LEU A 16 15.21 -5.46 26.06
N ALA A 17 16.10 -5.82 25.14
CA ALA A 17 17.53 -5.56 25.29
C ALA A 17 17.84 -4.05 25.32
N LEU A 18 17.13 -3.27 24.49
CA LEU A 18 17.26 -1.81 24.49
C LEU A 18 16.71 -1.16 25.76
N HIS A 19 15.55 -1.60 26.24
CA HIS A 19 14.96 -1.10 27.49
C HIS A 19 15.81 -1.47 28.71
N ILE A 20 16.35 -2.69 28.75
CA ILE A 20 17.28 -3.13 29.81
C ILE A 20 18.55 -2.29 29.77
N GLY A 21 19.18 -2.11 28.61
CA GLY A 21 20.39 -1.28 28.49
C GLY A 21 20.14 0.19 28.86
N ALA A 22 18.97 0.75 28.52
CA ALA A 22 18.59 2.11 28.93
C ALA A 22 18.40 2.22 30.45
N PHE A 23 17.81 1.19 31.08
CA PHE A 23 17.63 1.13 32.52
C PHE A 23 18.97 1.01 33.27
N GLU A 24 19.84 0.10 32.85
CA GLU A 24 21.18 -0.09 33.44
C GLU A 24 22.01 1.20 33.37
N LYS A 25 21.96 1.91 32.23
CA LYS A 25 22.61 3.22 32.06
C LYS A 25 21.99 4.31 32.92
N ALA A 26 20.68 4.27 33.15
CA ALA A 26 20.02 5.21 34.06
C ALA A 26 20.40 4.94 35.52
N GLN A 27 20.55 3.66 35.88
CA GLN A 27 20.97 3.22 37.21
C GLN A 27 22.45 3.53 37.49
N SER A 28 23.34 3.38 36.51
CA SER A 28 24.76 3.71 36.66
C SER A 28 24.99 5.21 36.93
N ASN A 29 24.05 6.06 36.49
CA ASN A 29 24.08 7.51 36.70
C ASN A 29 23.17 7.96 37.85
N ALA A 30 22.73 7.02 38.70
CA ALA A 30 21.86 7.34 39.83
C ALA A 30 22.60 8.17 40.87
N ASP A 31 21.95 9.24 41.31
CA ASP A 31 22.46 10.17 42.31
C ASP A 31 21.93 9.77 43.68
N ALA A 32 22.81 9.28 44.55
CA ALA A 32 22.46 8.79 45.88
C ALA A 32 21.97 9.89 46.84
N SER A 33 22.11 11.16 46.47
CA SER A 33 21.65 12.29 47.27
C SER A 33 20.15 12.61 47.09
N LEU A 34 19.50 12.01 46.08
CA LEU A 34 18.11 12.28 45.75
C LEU A 34 17.13 11.46 46.61
N ASN A 35 15.97 12.04 46.91
CA ASN A 35 14.88 11.27 47.49
C ASN A 35 14.36 10.22 46.48
N ALA A 36 13.72 9.16 46.98
CA ALA A 36 13.27 8.04 46.14
C ALA A 36 12.35 8.45 44.97
N VAL A 37 11.47 9.43 45.17
CA VAL A 37 10.57 9.95 44.13
C VAL A 37 11.33 10.74 43.07
N GLN A 38 12.30 11.56 43.47
CA GLN A 38 13.15 12.33 42.56
C GLN A 38 14.10 11.43 41.78
N ALA A 39 14.68 10.42 42.45
CA ALA A 39 15.51 9.39 41.82
C ALA A 39 14.69 8.62 40.76
N GLY A 40 13.46 8.23 41.08
CA GLY A 40 12.55 7.57 40.12
C GLY A 40 12.25 8.43 38.89
N ARG A 41 11.93 9.73 39.09
CA ARG A 41 11.67 10.67 37.98
C ARG A 41 12.91 10.86 37.10
N ARG A 42 14.09 11.04 37.71
CA ARG A 42 15.35 11.22 36.98
C ARG A 42 15.77 9.96 36.22
N CYS A 43 15.52 8.78 36.79
CA CYS A 43 15.72 7.49 36.13
C CYS A 43 14.84 7.38 34.88
N MET A 44 13.53 7.61 35.00
CA MET A 44 12.64 7.57 33.84
C MET A 44 13.02 8.59 32.78
N GLN A 45 13.34 9.83 33.17
CA GLN A 45 13.76 10.87 32.24
C GLN A 45 15.04 10.47 31.48
N SER A 46 16.02 9.90 32.19
CA SER A 46 17.28 9.42 31.59
C SER A 46 17.05 8.25 30.62
N MET A 47 16.16 7.32 30.96
CA MET A 47 15.74 6.24 30.06
C MET A 47 15.06 6.80 28.81
N CYS A 48 14.09 7.69 28.96
CA CYS A 48 13.41 8.34 27.84
C CYS A 48 14.41 9.07 26.93
N CYS A 49 15.32 9.87 27.50
CA CYS A 49 16.37 10.56 26.75
C CYS A 49 17.33 9.59 26.06
N SER A 50 17.69 8.47 26.68
CA SER A 50 18.60 7.49 26.07
C SER A 50 17.95 6.74 24.91
N LEU A 51 16.67 6.40 25.04
CA LEU A 51 15.87 5.79 23.97
C LEU A 51 15.58 6.79 22.84
N SER A 52 15.42 8.08 23.16
CA SER A 52 15.19 9.14 22.17
C SER A 52 16.47 9.69 21.55
N ASN A 53 17.64 9.61 22.20
CA ASN A 53 18.91 10.15 21.70
C ASN A 53 19.42 9.45 20.44
N ALA A 54 19.04 8.18 20.22
CA ALA A 54 19.29 7.49 18.95
C ALA A 54 18.45 8.05 17.80
N HIS A 55 17.47 8.89 18.11
CA HIS A 55 16.51 9.44 17.16
C HIS A 55 16.67 10.97 17.15
N GLU A 56 17.48 11.50 16.22
CA GLU A 56 17.33 12.91 15.84
C GLU A 56 15.89 13.10 15.37
N VAL A 57 15.05 13.72 16.19
CA VAL A 57 13.68 14.07 15.81
C VAL A 57 13.78 15.28 14.88
N ALA A 58 14.16 15.02 13.63
CA ALA A 58 14.10 16.02 12.58
C ALA A 58 12.64 16.52 12.47
N ALA A 59 12.44 17.77 12.08
CA ALA A 59 11.10 18.37 11.88
C ALA A 59 10.11 17.47 11.09
N PRO A 60 10.53 16.66 10.10
CA PRO A 60 9.65 15.69 9.46
C PRO A 60 9.08 14.63 10.41
N MET A 61 9.84 14.12 11.38
CA MET A 61 9.38 13.14 12.36
C MET A 61 8.38 13.71 13.37
N ALA A 62 8.62 14.94 13.84
CA ALA A 62 7.65 15.64 14.69
C ALA A 62 6.33 15.87 13.93
N SER A 63 6.41 16.25 12.65
CA SER A 63 5.24 16.39 11.78
C SER A 63 4.53 15.05 11.55
N LEU A 64 5.29 13.97 11.36
CA LEU A 64 4.76 12.62 11.16
C LEU A 64 4.06 12.10 12.42
N TYR A 65 4.63 12.37 13.60
CA TYR A 65 4.04 12.07 14.89
C TYR A 65 2.74 12.85 15.11
N LEU A 66 2.69 14.14 14.79
CA LEU A 66 1.46 14.94 14.87
C LEU A 66 0.36 14.45 13.90
N LEU A 67 0.74 14.00 12.70
CA LEU A 67 -0.21 13.57 11.67
C LEU A 67 -0.68 12.11 11.82
N ARG A 68 0.16 11.22 12.34
CA ARG A 68 -0.09 9.77 12.37
C ARG A 68 -0.02 9.16 13.77
N SER A 69 0.25 9.97 14.80
CA SER A 69 0.50 9.52 16.17
C SER A 69 1.64 8.50 16.28
N SER A 70 2.59 8.51 15.33
CA SER A 70 3.73 7.58 15.30
C SER A 70 5.01 8.32 14.93
N ALA A 71 6.06 8.09 15.72
CA ALA A 71 7.38 8.69 15.52
C ALA A 71 8.27 7.84 14.61
N PHE A 72 7.79 6.69 14.15
CA PHE A 72 8.59 5.71 13.41
C PHE A 72 8.35 5.83 11.91
N TYR A 73 9.44 5.81 11.14
CA TYR A 73 9.39 5.54 9.70
C TYR A 73 9.08 4.06 9.48
N SER A 74 7.81 3.73 9.25
CA SER A 74 7.45 2.38 8.78
C SER A 74 7.79 2.27 7.29
N SER A 75 8.66 1.34 6.91
CA SER A 75 8.80 0.98 5.50
C SER A 75 7.45 0.46 4.99
N THR A 76 6.95 1.06 3.92
CA THR A 76 5.68 0.62 3.31
C THR A 76 6.01 -0.20 2.08
N SER A 77 5.38 -1.37 1.95
CA SER A 77 5.53 -2.16 0.74
C SER A 77 4.67 -1.60 -0.40
N PHE A 78 5.17 -1.73 -1.62
CA PHE A 78 4.51 -1.21 -2.81
C PHE A 78 3.86 -2.36 -3.58
N ALA A 79 2.62 -2.16 -4.01
CA ALA A 79 1.91 -3.08 -4.88
C ALA A 79 1.90 -2.54 -6.31
N LYS A 80 2.30 -3.34 -7.30
CA LYS A 80 2.29 -2.90 -8.71
C LYS A 80 0.86 -2.86 -9.23
N LEU A 81 0.46 -1.72 -9.81
CA LEU A 81 -0.84 -1.51 -10.45
C LEU A 81 -0.65 -1.14 -11.92
N TYR A 82 -0.97 -2.07 -12.82
CA TYR A 82 -0.84 -1.90 -14.27
C TYR A 82 -2.11 -1.28 -14.86
N LEU A 83 -2.25 0.05 -14.75
CA LEU A 83 -3.48 0.76 -15.13
C LEU A 83 -3.86 0.59 -16.61
N TYR A 84 -2.87 0.47 -17.50
CA TYR A 84 -3.13 0.27 -18.94
C TYR A 84 -4.01 -0.95 -19.22
N GLY A 85 -3.84 -2.04 -18.47
CA GLY A 85 -4.67 -3.24 -18.62
C GLY A 85 -6.15 -2.99 -18.30
N PHE A 86 -6.44 -2.13 -17.32
CA PHE A 86 -7.81 -1.75 -16.96
C PHE A 86 -8.43 -0.84 -18.03
N VAL A 87 -7.67 0.15 -18.52
CA VAL A 87 -8.13 1.06 -19.58
C VAL A 87 -8.44 0.26 -20.85
N SER A 88 -7.53 -0.61 -21.27
CA SER A 88 -7.73 -1.47 -22.44
C SER A 88 -8.92 -2.41 -22.27
N ALA A 89 -9.09 -3.05 -21.09
CA ALA A 89 -10.22 -3.94 -20.86
C ALA A 89 -11.59 -3.25 -20.82
N LEU A 90 -11.65 -1.98 -20.40
CA LEU A 90 -12.90 -1.22 -20.32
C LEU A 90 -13.24 -0.48 -21.61
N PHE A 91 -12.23 0.07 -22.30
CA PHE A 91 -12.40 1.04 -23.39
C PHE A 91 -11.64 0.67 -24.66
N GLY A 92 -10.76 -0.34 -24.64
CA GLY A 92 -10.05 -0.83 -25.81
C GLY A 92 -10.99 -1.54 -26.79
N ARG A 93 -10.69 -1.42 -28.09
CA ARG A 93 -11.37 -2.19 -29.15
C ARG A 93 -10.76 -3.58 -29.35
N ASP A 94 -9.51 -3.77 -28.88
CA ASP A 94 -8.76 -5.01 -29.01
C ASP A 94 -8.71 -5.78 -27.68
N GLY A 95 -8.65 -7.11 -27.79
CA GLY A 95 -8.79 -8.05 -26.68
C GLY A 95 -7.87 -7.77 -25.47
N VAL A 96 -8.37 -8.09 -24.29
CA VAL A 96 -7.67 -7.92 -23.00
C VAL A 96 -6.36 -8.71 -23.01
N ASN A 97 -5.23 -8.04 -22.77
CA ASN A 97 -3.97 -8.74 -22.47
C ASN A 97 -4.11 -9.50 -21.15
N VAL A 98 -4.12 -10.84 -21.21
CA VAL A 98 -4.26 -11.68 -20.03
C VAL A 98 -2.95 -12.38 -19.69
N THR A 99 -2.56 -12.38 -18.41
CA THR A 99 -1.41 -13.14 -17.94
C THR A 99 -1.83 -14.59 -17.77
N LEU A 100 -1.19 -15.52 -18.47
CA LEU A 100 -1.44 -16.95 -18.32
C LEU A 100 -0.82 -17.45 -17.00
N ALA A 101 -1.63 -17.99 -16.10
CA ALA A 101 -1.21 -18.62 -14.85
C ALA A 101 -1.35 -20.14 -14.96
N GLU A 102 -0.31 -20.89 -14.66
CA GLU A 102 -0.32 -22.36 -14.70
C GLU A 102 -1.33 -22.96 -13.70
N ASP A 103 -2.02 -24.00 -14.14
CA ASP A 103 -2.91 -24.83 -13.33
C ASP A 103 -2.10 -25.77 -12.43
N GLU A 104 -2.76 -26.38 -11.43
CA GLU A 104 -2.07 -27.13 -10.37
C GLU A 104 -1.24 -28.32 -10.87
N ASN A 105 -1.61 -28.87 -12.04
CA ASN A 105 -0.96 -30.00 -12.67
C ASN A 105 0.12 -29.60 -13.71
N GLY A 106 0.40 -28.30 -13.88
CA GLY A 106 1.34 -27.78 -14.91
C GLY A 106 0.91 -28.01 -16.36
N ALA A 107 -0.25 -28.65 -16.59
CA ALA A 107 -0.70 -29.08 -17.91
C ALA A 107 -1.49 -28.00 -18.66
N ASN A 108 -2.11 -27.05 -17.95
CA ASN A 108 -3.00 -26.04 -18.52
C ASN A 108 -2.63 -24.64 -18.03
N TYR A 109 -2.83 -23.64 -18.89
CA TYR A 109 -2.65 -22.22 -18.55
C TYR A 109 -4.01 -21.54 -18.45
N LYS A 110 -4.30 -20.90 -17.32
CA LYS A 110 -5.54 -20.14 -17.09
C LYS A 110 -5.26 -18.63 -17.20
N PRO A 111 -5.99 -17.90 -18.03
CA PRO A 111 -5.92 -16.44 -18.07
C PRO A 111 -6.23 -15.83 -16.69
N SER A 112 -5.33 -14.98 -16.18
CA SER A 112 -5.50 -14.18 -14.97
C SER A 112 -5.10 -12.73 -15.26
N SER A 113 -5.96 -11.78 -14.89
CA SER A 113 -5.65 -10.36 -14.94
C SER A 113 -6.12 -9.71 -13.65
N SER A 114 -5.38 -8.72 -13.15
CA SER A 114 -5.78 -7.91 -12.00
C SER A 114 -7.11 -7.18 -12.24
N PHE A 115 -7.46 -6.95 -13.51
CA PHE A 115 -8.78 -6.47 -13.90
C PHE A 115 -9.89 -7.44 -13.50
N LEU A 116 -9.76 -8.72 -13.82
CA LEU A 116 -10.75 -9.74 -13.48
C LEU A 116 -10.84 -9.92 -11.96
N ASP A 117 -9.71 -9.89 -11.26
CA ASP A 117 -9.67 -9.97 -9.80
C ASP A 117 -10.51 -8.84 -9.15
N TYR A 118 -10.43 -7.62 -9.70
CA TYR A 118 -11.18 -6.46 -9.22
C TYR A 118 -12.66 -6.51 -9.62
N VAL A 119 -12.98 -6.86 -10.87
CA VAL A 119 -14.37 -6.91 -11.39
C VAL A 119 -15.18 -8.01 -10.73
N PHE A 120 -14.58 -9.16 -10.46
CA PHE A 120 -15.25 -10.30 -9.80
C PHE A 120 -14.99 -10.35 -8.28
N ARG A 121 -14.64 -9.22 -7.66
CA ARG A 121 -14.51 -9.12 -6.21
C ARG A 121 -15.84 -9.45 -5.51
N PRO A 122 -15.83 -9.95 -4.25
CA PRO A 122 -17.05 -10.15 -3.44
C PRO A 122 -17.90 -8.88 -3.31
N MET A 123 -19.20 -9.03 -3.08
CA MET A 123 -20.14 -7.90 -2.91
C MET A 123 -19.77 -7.01 -1.72
N ASP A 124 -19.21 -7.59 -0.66
CA ASP A 124 -18.73 -6.86 0.52
C ASP A 124 -17.66 -5.80 0.17
N LEU A 125 -17.00 -5.93 -0.98
CA LEU A 125 -15.94 -5.04 -1.44
C LEU A 125 -16.43 -4.10 -2.57
N ASP A 126 -17.73 -3.99 -2.81
CA ASP A 126 -18.29 -3.21 -3.92
C ASP A 126 -17.91 -1.74 -3.88
N GLN A 127 -17.84 -1.16 -2.68
CA GLN A 127 -17.56 0.25 -2.46
C GLN A 127 -16.07 0.61 -2.56
N LEU A 128 -15.17 -0.37 -2.70
CA LEU A 128 -13.75 -0.09 -2.78
C LEU A 128 -13.34 0.37 -4.17
N SER A 129 -12.63 1.49 -4.24
CA SER A 129 -11.92 1.92 -5.45
C SER A 129 -10.78 0.95 -5.80
N LEU A 130 -10.25 1.06 -7.01
CA LEU A 130 -9.13 0.22 -7.44
C LEU A 130 -7.87 0.45 -6.59
N MET A 131 -7.61 1.70 -6.20
CA MET A 131 -6.51 2.06 -5.31
C MET A 131 -6.64 1.37 -3.95
N GLU A 132 -7.81 1.47 -3.33
CA GLU A 132 -8.09 0.85 -2.03
C GLU A 132 -8.04 -0.67 -2.10
N PHE A 133 -8.65 -1.27 -3.12
CA PHE A 133 -8.59 -2.71 -3.32
C PHE A 133 -7.15 -3.20 -3.39
N THR A 134 -6.30 -2.52 -4.18
CA THR A 134 -4.88 -2.87 -4.32
C THR A 134 -4.11 -2.68 -3.01
N SER A 135 -4.48 -1.67 -2.21
CA SER A 135 -3.86 -1.37 -0.92
C SER A 135 -4.21 -2.36 0.18
N TYR A 136 -5.48 -2.79 0.25
CA TYR A 136 -6.01 -3.58 1.35
C TYR A 136 -6.03 -5.08 1.06
N TRP A 137 -6.10 -5.49 -0.21
CA TRP A 137 -6.35 -6.88 -0.58
C TRP A 137 -5.23 -7.48 -1.45
N LYS A 138 -5.05 -8.79 -1.31
CA LYS A 138 -4.18 -9.59 -2.17
C LYS A 138 -4.89 -10.88 -2.56
N LYS A 139 -4.65 -11.34 -3.78
CA LYS A 139 -5.05 -12.68 -4.23
C LYS A 139 -4.06 -13.71 -3.69
N CYS A 140 -4.57 -14.79 -3.11
CA CYS A 140 -3.76 -15.92 -2.66
C CYS A 140 -4.32 -17.24 -3.22
N ARG A 141 -3.43 -18.19 -3.51
CA ARG A 141 -3.79 -19.53 -3.98
C ARG A 141 -4.19 -20.41 -2.80
N ASN A 142 -5.38 -20.15 -2.28
CA ASN A 142 -6.05 -20.91 -1.22
C ASN A 142 -7.54 -20.52 -1.22
N ARG A 143 -8.35 -21.18 -0.38
CA ARG A 143 -9.79 -20.94 -0.29
C ARG A 143 -10.26 -20.47 1.10
N THR A 144 -9.34 -20.01 1.93
CA THR A 144 -9.61 -19.60 3.31
C THR A 144 -10.04 -18.14 3.43
N GLY A 145 -9.89 -17.34 2.37
CA GLY A 145 -10.27 -15.93 2.33
C GLY A 145 -11.65 -15.70 1.72
N LEU A 146 -11.90 -14.46 1.28
CA LEU A 146 -13.13 -14.10 0.56
C LEU A 146 -13.10 -14.68 -0.86
N ASN A 147 -14.17 -15.36 -1.24
CA ASN A 147 -14.28 -15.99 -2.56
C ASN A 147 -14.70 -14.98 -3.64
N PHE A 148 -14.09 -15.07 -4.82
CA PHE A 148 -14.55 -14.31 -5.99
C PHE A 148 -16.00 -14.68 -6.39
N THR A 149 -16.68 -13.76 -7.07
CA THR A 149 -18.03 -13.99 -7.60
C THR A 149 -18.04 -15.03 -8.73
N ILE A 150 -19.23 -15.52 -9.06
CA ILE A 150 -19.43 -16.45 -10.18
C ILE A 150 -18.95 -15.76 -11.48
N GLY A 151 -18.16 -16.47 -12.29
CA GLY A 151 -17.56 -15.95 -13.54
C GLY A 151 -16.04 -15.76 -13.49
N HIS A 152 -15.42 -15.69 -12.29
CA HIS A 152 -13.97 -15.61 -12.19
C HIS A 152 -13.30 -16.97 -12.47
N GLN A 153 -12.40 -17.02 -13.46
CA GLN A 153 -11.75 -18.25 -13.91
C GLN A 153 -10.91 -18.95 -12.83
N GLN A 154 -10.38 -18.18 -11.87
CA GLN A 154 -9.57 -18.70 -10.78
C GLN A 154 -10.33 -18.83 -9.45
N ARG A 155 -11.66 -18.69 -9.45
CA ARG A 155 -12.49 -18.79 -8.24
C ARG A 155 -12.29 -20.11 -7.47
N ALA A 156 -12.07 -21.21 -8.20
CA ALA A 156 -11.92 -22.53 -7.58
C ALA A 156 -10.58 -22.72 -6.86
N THR A 157 -9.55 -21.94 -7.23
CA THR A 157 -8.17 -22.12 -6.74
C THR A 157 -7.66 -20.94 -5.91
N HIS A 158 -8.28 -19.77 -6.01
CA HIS A 158 -7.82 -18.54 -5.35
C HIS A 158 -8.93 -17.84 -4.56
N SER A 159 -8.52 -17.14 -3.50
CA SER A 159 -9.37 -16.27 -2.68
C SER A 159 -8.64 -14.96 -2.35
N LEU A 160 -9.41 -13.96 -1.91
CA LEU A 160 -8.91 -12.65 -1.52
C LEU A 160 -8.65 -12.61 -0.01
N HIS A 161 -7.49 -12.08 0.34
CA HIS A 161 -7.05 -11.90 1.72
C HIS A 161 -6.79 -10.45 2.00
N ARG A 162 -7.24 -10.00 3.17
CA ARG A 162 -6.88 -8.68 3.68
C ARG A 162 -5.39 -8.71 4.04
N ARG A 163 -4.68 -7.64 3.69
CA ARG A 163 -3.27 -7.47 4.04
C ARG A 163 -3.16 -7.01 5.50
N GLU A 164 -2.21 -7.58 6.23
CA GLU A 164 -1.89 -7.17 7.60
C GLU A 164 -1.31 -5.75 7.63
N GLN A 165 -0.52 -5.41 6.61
CA GLN A 165 0.06 -4.08 6.42
C GLN A 165 -0.43 -3.49 5.10
N LEU A 166 -0.80 -2.21 5.14
CA LEU A 166 -1.24 -1.48 3.96
C LEU A 166 -0.10 -1.34 2.97
N THR A 167 -0.42 -1.52 1.69
CA THR A 167 0.52 -1.30 0.60
C THR A 167 0.16 -0.07 -0.19
N VAL A 168 1.18 0.65 -0.65
CA VAL A 168 0.97 1.79 -1.55
C VAL A 168 0.89 1.26 -2.99
N PRO A 169 -0.22 1.47 -3.71
CA PRO A 169 -0.33 1.09 -5.10
C PRO A 169 0.60 1.99 -5.92
N CYS A 170 1.50 1.38 -6.67
CA CYS A 170 2.43 2.04 -7.57
C CYS A 170 1.92 1.84 -9.00
N ILE A 171 1.50 2.93 -9.65
CA ILE A 171 0.99 2.89 -11.01
C ILE A 171 2.17 2.67 -11.96
N ILE A 172 2.15 1.56 -12.70
CA ILE A 172 3.23 1.16 -13.61
C ILE A 172 2.83 1.46 -15.06
N GLY A 173 3.79 2.00 -15.82
CA GLY A 173 3.69 2.17 -17.28
C GLY A 173 2.85 3.36 -17.73
N LEU A 174 2.34 4.18 -16.81
CA LEU A 174 1.57 5.37 -17.14
C LEU A 174 2.17 6.62 -16.49
N ARG A 175 2.38 7.66 -17.30
CA ARG A 175 2.72 9.00 -16.81
C ARG A 175 1.45 9.83 -16.76
N LEU A 176 1.07 10.30 -15.58
CA LEU A 176 0.06 11.35 -15.46
C LEU A 176 0.67 12.67 -15.99
N PRO A 177 -0.12 13.51 -16.67
CA PRO A 177 0.37 14.79 -17.20
C PRO A 177 0.83 15.69 -16.05
N ASN A 178 1.88 16.47 -16.30
CA ASN A 178 2.39 17.42 -15.31
C ASN A 178 1.41 18.61 -15.21
N ILE A 179 0.89 18.84 -14.00
CA ILE A 179 -0.10 19.87 -13.64
C ILE A 179 0.42 21.30 -13.91
N GLN A 180 1.73 21.48 -14.02
CA GLN A 180 2.34 22.78 -14.32
C GLN A 180 2.14 23.23 -15.78
N TYR A 181 1.75 22.32 -16.68
CA TYR A 181 1.41 22.68 -18.06
C TYR A 181 -0.08 23.03 -18.15
N SER A 182 -0.39 24.31 -18.25
CA SER A 182 -1.76 24.82 -18.36
C SER A 182 -2.44 24.56 -19.70
N ASN A 183 -1.67 24.28 -20.76
CA ASN A 183 -2.16 24.07 -22.13
C ASN A 183 -2.09 22.60 -22.55
N LEU A 184 -2.72 21.71 -21.77
CA LEU A 184 -2.86 20.31 -22.18
C LEU A 184 -3.96 20.18 -23.24
N PRO A 185 -3.69 19.50 -24.37
CA PRO A 185 -4.70 19.11 -25.35
C PRO A 185 -5.93 18.43 -24.72
N ALA A 186 -7.11 18.66 -25.29
CA ALA A 186 -8.39 18.21 -24.73
C ALA A 186 -8.50 16.67 -24.66
N ASP A 187 -7.93 15.96 -25.64
CA ASP A 187 -7.82 14.50 -25.69
C ASP A 187 -7.02 13.95 -24.49
N ILE A 188 -5.87 14.55 -24.18
CA ILE A 188 -5.01 14.14 -23.05
C ILE A 188 -5.75 14.38 -21.72
N LEU A 189 -6.50 15.47 -21.61
CA LEU A 189 -7.32 15.76 -20.43
C LEU A 189 -8.43 14.72 -20.26
N SER A 190 -9.17 14.38 -21.33
CA SER A 190 -10.22 13.36 -21.31
C SER A 190 -9.65 11.99 -20.91
N GLN A 191 -8.55 11.56 -21.52
CA GLN A 191 -7.88 10.31 -21.17
C GLN A 191 -7.40 10.29 -19.72
N THR A 192 -6.90 11.42 -19.21
CA THR A 192 -6.44 11.52 -17.81
C THR A 192 -7.60 11.43 -16.83
N ARG A 193 -8.73 12.07 -17.13
CA ARG A 193 -9.96 11.97 -16.33
C ARG A 193 -10.46 10.53 -16.24
N ILE A 194 -10.49 9.81 -17.36
CA ILE A 194 -10.89 8.39 -17.39
C ILE A 194 -9.97 7.57 -16.48
N LYS A 195 -8.65 7.77 -16.58
CA LYS A 195 -7.67 7.07 -15.75
C LYS A 195 -7.88 7.34 -14.25
N LEU A 196 -8.15 8.60 -13.88
CA LEU A 196 -8.46 8.96 -12.50
C LEU A 196 -9.76 8.32 -12.01
N LEU A 197 -10.80 8.29 -12.85
CA LEU A 197 -12.05 7.62 -12.52
C LEU A 197 -11.83 6.12 -12.29
N ILE A 198 -11.07 5.43 -13.14
CA ILE A 198 -10.73 4.01 -12.92
C ILE A 198 -10.00 3.81 -11.59
N LEU A 199 -9.12 4.73 -11.19
CA LEU A 199 -8.34 4.58 -9.95
C LEU A 199 -9.20 4.78 -8.69
N PHE A 200 -10.09 5.77 -8.70
CA PHE A 200 -10.74 6.29 -7.49
C PHE A 200 -12.26 6.06 -7.41
N LYS A 201 -12.94 5.79 -8.54
CA LYS A 201 -14.36 5.44 -8.54
C LYS A 201 -14.50 3.91 -8.47
N PRO A 202 -15.34 3.37 -7.58
CA PRO A 202 -15.67 1.94 -7.61
C PRO A 202 -16.43 1.58 -8.89
N PHE A 203 -16.05 0.47 -9.53
CA PHE A 203 -16.71 -0.02 -10.76
C PHE A 203 -16.63 -1.55 -10.87
N ARG A 204 -17.49 -2.13 -11.70
CA ARG A 204 -17.40 -3.51 -12.21
C ARG A 204 -17.45 -3.57 -13.74
N SER A 205 -17.98 -2.54 -14.39
CA SER A 205 -18.14 -2.49 -15.85
C SER A 205 -17.98 -1.07 -16.40
N ARG A 206 -17.92 -0.94 -17.74
CA ARG A 206 -17.89 0.37 -18.42
C ARG A 206 -19.13 1.22 -18.08
N ILE A 207 -20.29 0.59 -17.86
CA ILE A 207 -21.57 1.27 -17.64
C ILE A 207 -21.52 2.13 -16.36
N ASP A 208 -20.69 1.74 -15.39
CA ASP A 208 -20.55 2.47 -14.12
C ASP A 208 -19.90 3.86 -14.28
N PHE A 209 -19.27 4.12 -15.43
CA PHE A 209 -18.70 5.42 -15.78
C PHE A 209 -19.66 6.32 -16.58
N GLY A 210 -20.88 5.84 -16.87
CA GLY A 210 -21.87 6.53 -17.72
C GLY A 210 -21.63 6.31 -19.21
N GLN A 211 -22.50 6.87 -20.06
CA GLN A 211 -22.28 6.94 -21.52
C GLN A 211 -21.12 7.90 -21.80
N MET A 212 -19.89 7.44 -21.60
CA MET A 212 -18.72 8.08 -22.17
C MET A 212 -18.67 7.65 -23.64
N ASP A 213 -19.12 8.55 -24.51
CA ASP A 213 -19.15 8.33 -25.95
C ASP A 213 -17.76 7.95 -26.43
N SER A 214 -17.71 6.94 -27.29
CA SER A 214 -16.49 6.35 -27.83
C SER A 214 -15.68 7.31 -28.71
N ASN A 215 -16.18 8.54 -28.91
CA ASN A 215 -15.57 9.63 -29.67
C ASN A 215 -14.66 10.54 -28.82
N ASP A 216 -14.69 10.44 -27.48
CA ASP A 216 -13.81 11.22 -26.59
C ASP A 216 -12.49 10.51 -26.24
N ILE A 217 -12.23 9.34 -26.85
CA ILE A 217 -11.16 8.42 -26.46
C ILE A 217 -10.13 8.19 -27.59
N PHE A 218 -10.36 8.74 -28.79
CA PHE A 218 -9.42 8.66 -29.92
C PHE A 218 -9.07 10.04 -30.48
#